data_AF-A0A162LT48-F1
#
_entry.id   AF-A0A162LT48-F1
#
_cell.length_a   1.000
_cell.length_b   1.000
_cell.length_c   1.000
_cell.angle_alpha   90.00
_cell.angle_beta   90.00
_cell.angle_gamma   90.00
#
_symmetry.space_group_name_H-M   'P 1'
#
loop_
_entity.id
_entity.type
_entity.pdbx_description
1 polymer ?
#
loop_
_entity_poly.entity_id
_entity_poly.type
_entity_poly.pdbx_seq_one_letter_code
_entity_poly.pdbx_strand_id
1 'polypeptide(L)'
;MTLTEEQIIIITDHPLEASLSRFSAKLRNVHESSEAWRSDVASLLLALVGSKAAYTTSLRQMGAAMWQRNSSLCSRTSKGARFRFDHFRPLLDAVTTNSCDTDVWAAVVDLIDAVNPSTPPPRRINI
;
A
#
# COMPACT_ATOMS: atom_id res chain seq x y z
N MET A 1 -0.84 -5.82 -10.40
CA MET A 1 -1.42 -5.14 -11.59
C MET A 1 -0.42 -4.08 -12.09
N THR A 2 -0.28 -3.83 -13.39
CA THR A 2 0.70 -2.84 -13.91
C THR A 2 0.08 -1.44 -14.01
N LEU A 3 0.79 -0.41 -13.54
CA LEU A 3 0.38 1.00 -13.66
C LEU A 3 0.34 1.44 -15.14
N THR A 4 -0.58 2.32 -15.49
CA THR A 4 -0.65 2.92 -16.84
C THR A 4 0.38 4.05 -17.01
N GLU A 5 0.74 4.40 -18.25
CA GLU A 5 1.67 5.50 -18.52
C GLU A 5 1.20 6.84 -17.93
N GLU A 6 -0.10 7.13 -17.99
CA GLU A 6 -0.67 8.34 -17.40
C GLU A 6 -0.48 8.38 -15.88
N GLN A 7 -0.61 7.23 -15.21
CA GLN A 7 -0.39 7.10 -13.77
C GLN A 7 1.08 7.28 -13.41
N ILE A 8 1.98 6.74 -14.22
CA ILE A 8 3.44 6.88 -14.05
C ILE A 8 3.83 8.35 -14.17
N ILE A 9 3.33 9.07 -15.18
CA ILE A 9 3.61 10.51 -15.39
C ILE A 9 3.15 11.31 -14.16
N ILE A 10 1.96 11.04 -13.64
CA ILE A 10 1.40 11.75 -12.49
C ILE A 10 2.19 11.48 -11.20
N ILE A 11 2.57 10.22 -10.97
CA ILE A 11 3.40 9.86 -9.82
C ILE A 11 4.75 10.59 -9.90
N THR A 12 5.32 10.68 -11.09
CA THR A 12 6.58 11.38 -11.34
C THR A 12 6.46 12.90 -11.10
N ASP A 13 5.33 13.51 -11.46
CA ASP A 13 5.06 14.96 -11.24
C ASP A 13 4.72 15.29 -9.77
N HIS A 14 4.32 14.27 -8.98
CA HIS A 14 3.95 14.43 -7.57
C HIS A 14 4.65 13.39 -6.69
N PRO A 15 5.97 13.52 -6.49
CA PRO A 15 6.76 12.51 -5.82
C PRO A 15 6.34 12.34 -4.34
N LEU A 16 6.42 11.10 -3.87
CA LEU A 16 6.10 10.71 -2.49
C LEU A 16 7.25 10.99 -1.51
N GLU A 17 8.43 11.35 -2.00
CA GLU A 17 9.72 11.43 -1.28
C GLU A 17 9.62 12.10 0.10
N ALA A 18 8.99 13.29 0.18
CA ALA A 18 8.81 14.00 1.46
C ALA A 18 7.93 13.24 2.46
N SER A 19 6.96 12.47 1.97
CA SER A 19 6.03 11.68 2.79
C SER A 19 6.63 10.37 3.28
N LEU A 20 7.56 9.78 2.50
CA LEU A 20 8.15 8.46 2.77
C LEU A 20 9.43 8.49 3.58
N SER A 21 10.22 9.57 3.48
CA SER A 21 11.50 9.72 4.19
C SER A 21 11.38 9.45 5.70
N ARG A 22 10.31 9.94 6.34
CA ARG A 22 10.02 9.72 7.78
C ARG A 22 9.68 8.27 8.16
N PHE A 23 9.27 7.44 7.19
CA PHE A 23 8.90 6.05 7.43
C PHE A 23 10.07 5.09 7.18
N SER A 24 11.00 5.42 6.27
CA SER A 24 12.15 4.55 5.95
C SER A 24 12.91 4.05 7.19
N ALA A 25 13.28 4.96 8.10
CA ALA A 25 13.99 4.64 9.33
C ALA A 25 13.13 3.85 10.33
N LYS A 26 11.82 4.16 10.39
CA LYS A 26 10.88 3.51 11.28
C LYS A 26 10.61 2.06 10.85
N LEU A 27 10.44 1.85 9.55
CA LEU A 27 10.06 0.56 8.96
C LEU A 27 11.23 -0.42 8.86
N ARG A 28 12.49 0.06 8.80
CA ARG A 28 13.68 -0.80 8.74
C ARG A 28 13.84 -1.72 9.96
N ASN A 29 13.27 -1.35 11.11
CA ASN A 29 13.34 -2.11 12.35
C ASN A 29 12.05 -2.89 12.67
N VAL A 30 11.10 -2.90 11.74
CA VAL A 30 9.83 -3.59 11.93
C VAL A 30 10.03 -5.09 11.77
N HIS A 31 9.59 -5.85 12.77
CA HIS A 31 9.67 -7.32 12.78
C HIS A 31 8.29 -7.93 13.03
N GLU A 32 8.00 -9.08 12.41
CA GLU A 32 6.73 -9.79 12.54
C GLU A 32 6.34 -10.06 13.99
N SER A 33 7.33 -10.32 14.85
CA SER A 33 7.15 -10.59 16.28
C SER A 33 6.72 -9.37 17.11
N SER A 34 6.73 -8.17 16.54
CA SER A 34 6.37 -6.92 17.22
C SER A 34 4.99 -6.45 16.79
N GLU A 35 4.01 -6.44 17.68
CA GLU A 35 2.65 -5.94 17.36
C GLU A 35 2.63 -4.50 16.81
N ALA A 36 3.69 -3.71 17.08
CA ALA A 36 3.88 -2.34 16.59
C ALA A 36 3.91 -2.23 15.06
N TRP A 37 4.26 -3.32 14.34
CA TRP A 37 4.33 -3.32 12.88
C TRP A 37 3.00 -2.90 12.25
N ARG A 38 1.87 -3.26 12.86
CA ARG A 38 0.53 -2.92 12.36
C ARG A 38 0.28 -1.42 12.39
N SER A 39 0.66 -0.76 13.48
CA SER A 39 0.50 0.69 13.64
C SER A 39 1.41 1.47 12.69
N ASP A 40 2.62 0.97 12.46
CA ASP A 40 3.58 1.59 11.54
C ASP A 40 3.13 1.46 10.08
N VAL A 41 2.69 0.27 9.69
CA VAL A 41 2.10 0.02 8.37
C VAL A 41 0.83 0.84 8.17
N ALA A 42 -0.07 0.89 9.15
CA ALA A 42 -1.29 1.69 9.05
C ALA A 42 -0.97 3.19 8.85
N SER A 43 0.05 3.69 9.56
CA SER A 43 0.51 5.08 9.42
C SER A 43 1.10 5.36 8.03
N LEU A 44 1.84 4.41 7.46
CA LEU A 44 2.34 4.48 6.09
C LEU A 44 1.19 4.53 5.08
N LEU A 45 0.22 3.61 5.17
CA LEU A 45 -0.93 3.54 4.27
C LEU A 45 -1.74 4.84 4.30
N LEU A 46 -1.93 5.42 5.50
CA LEU A 46 -2.62 6.70 5.65
C LEU A 46 -1.84 7.86 5.00
N ALA A 47 -0.52 7.87 5.11
CA ALA A 47 0.31 8.90 4.49
C ALA A 47 0.31 8.82 2.96
N LEU A 48 0.34 7.61 2.40
CA LEU A 48 0.21 7.38 0.96
C LEU A 48 -1.13 7.88 0.43
N VAL A 49 -2.20 7.63 1.17
CA VAL A 49 -3.55 8.12 0.90
C VAL A 49 -3.64 9.66 0.91
N GLY A 50 -2.91 10.32 1.81
CA GLY A 50 -2.88 11.77 1.93
C GLY A 50 -1.90 12.48 0.99
N SER A 51 -1.16 11.73 0.15
CA SER A 51 -0.17 12.32 -0.75
C SER A 51 -0.81 13.11 -1.88
N LYS A 52 -0.12 14.16 -2.35
CA LYS A 52 -0.61 15.05 -3.42
C LYS A 52 -0.89 14.29 -4.73
N ALA A 53 -0.14 13.22 -4.99
CA ALA A 53 -0.37 12.30 -6.11
C ALA A 53 -1.81 11.75 -6.12
N ALA A 54 -2.37 11.39 -4.95
CA ALA A 54 -3.70 10.78 -4.82
C ALA A 54 -4.87 11.71 -5.24
N TYR A 55 -4.64 13.01 -5.41
CA TYR A 55 -5.70 14.01 -5.66
C TYR A 55 -5.86 14.42 -7.14
N THR A 56 -5.02 13.96 -8.06
CA THR A 56 -5.10 14.30 -9.50
C THR A 56 -6.21 13.53 -10.22
N THR A 57 -6.84 14.07 -11.27
CA THR A 57 -8.09 13.50 -11.84
C THR A 57 -8.02 12.02 -12.28
N SER A 58 -6.96 11.56 -12.94
CA SER A 58 -6.79 10.15 -13.33
C SER A 58 -6.33 9.27 -12.18
N LEU A 59 -5.48 9.79 -11.29
CA LEU A 59 -5.19 9.13 -10.03
C LEU A 59 -6.35 9.25 -9.02
N ARG A 60 -7.40 10.04 -9.25
CA ARG A 60 -8.56 10.26 -8.37
C ARG A 60 -9.68 9.30 -8.67
N GLN A 61 -9.86 8.86 -9.92
CA GLN A 61 -10.77 7.76 -10.23
C GLN A 61 -10.21 6.43 -9.71
N MET A 62 -8.95 6.13 -10.06
CA MET A 62 -8.23 5.01 -9.47
C MET A 62 -8.05 5.22 -7.95
N GLY A 63 -7.76 6.45 -7.55
CA GLY A 63 -7.53 6.86 -6.18
C GLY A 63 -8.76 6.80 -5.33
N ALA A 64 -9.98 7.02 -5.82
CA ALA A 64 -11.18 6.88 -4.98
C ALA A 64 -11.36 5.42 -4.55
N ALA A 65 -11.16 4.48 -5.49
CA ALA A 65 -11.20 3.05 -5.20
C ALA A 65 -10.00 2.62 -4.33
N MET A 66 -8.78 3.05 -4.67
CA MET A 66 -7.59 2.76 -3.86
C MET A 66 -7.67 3.42 -2.48
N TRP A 67 -8.21 4.62 -2.35
CA TRP A 67 -8.41 5.36 -1.10
C TRP A 67 -9.41 4.63 -0.22
N GLN A 68 -10.54 4.17 -0.77
CA GLN A 68 -11.47 3.35 -0.01
C GLN A 68 -10.83 2.03 0.44
N ARG A 69 -10.09 1.37 -0.46
CA ARG A 69 -9.44 0.09 -0.14
C ARG A 69 -8.30 0.26 0.87
N ASN A 70 -7.49 1.31 0.77
CA ASN A 70 -6.42 1.63 1.69
C ASN A 70 -6.93 2.14 3.03
N SER A 71 -7.97 2.98 3.07
CA SER A 71 -8.57 3.41 4.34
C SER A 71 -9.20 2.23 5.07
N SER A 72 -9.87 1.34 4.33
CA SER A 72 -10.37 0.06 4.86
C SER A 72 -9.23 -0.83 5.35
N LEU A 73 -8.14 -0.96 4.59
CA LEU A 73 -6.97 -1.75 4.98
C LEU A 73 -6.30 -1.17 6.24
N CYS A 74 -6.03 0.13 6.26
CA CYS A 74 -5.50 0.86 7.42
C CYS A 74 -6.36 0.60 8.67
N SER A 75 -7.68 0.77 8.56
CA SER A 75 -8.63 0.53 9.67
C SER A 75 -8.59 -0.92 10.15
N ARG A 76 -8.56 -1.90 9.23
CA ARG A 76 -8.49 -3.33 9.56
C ARG A 76 -7.15 -3.69 10.21
N THR A 77 -6.04 -3.17 9.69
CA THR A 77 -4.69 -3.40 10.23
C THR A 77 -4.58 -2.84 11.65
N SER A 78 -5.05 -1.61 11.89
CA SER A 78 -5.07 -0.99 13.23
C SER A 78 -5.98 -1.72 14.23
N LYS A 79 -7.05 -2.38 13.75
CA LYS A 79 -7.97 -3.18 14.58
C LYS A 79 -7.51 -4.62 14.80
N GLY A 80 -6.28 -4.97 14.40
CA GLY A 80 -5.73 -6.31 14.63
C GLY A 80 -6.34 -7.40 13.75
N ALA A 81 -6.83 -7.05 12.56
CA ALA A 81 -7.24 -8.06 11.59
C ALA A 81 -6.09 -9.07 11.36
N ARG A 82 -6.44 -10.35 11.21
CA ARG A 82 -5.48 -11.43 10.95
C ARG A 82 -4.97 -11.36 9.51
N PHE A 83 -4.15 -10.36 9.23
CA PHE A 83 -3.30 -10.34 8.05
C PHE A 83 -1.95 -10.96 8.39
N ARG A 84 -1.41 -11.74 7.45
CA ARG A 84 -0.04 -12.24 7.53
C ARG A 84 0.93 -11.09 7.26
N PHE A 85 2.00 -11.01 8.06
CA PHE A 85 3.05 -10.01 7.86
C PHE A 85 3.68 -10.10 6.46
N ASP A 86 3.79 -11.32 5.92
CA ASP A 86 4.29 -11.59 4.56
C ASP A 86 3.60 -10.75 3.47
N HIS A 87 2.31 -10.42 3.62
CA HIS A 87 1.61 -9.60 2.63
C HIS A 87 2.14 -8.17 2.57
N PHE A 88 2.72 -7.67 3.66
CA PHE A 88 3.24 -6.30 3.77
C PHE A 88 4.72 -6.20 3.43
N ARG A 89 5.47 -7.31 3.42
CA ARG A 89 6.91 -7.31 3.10
C ARG A 89 7.26 -6.58 1.80
N PRO A 90 6.58 -6.82 0.66
CA PRO A 90 6.91 -6.11 -0.59
C PRO A 90 6.81 -4.58 -0.46
N LEU A 91 5.81 -4.09 0.28
CA LEU A 91 5.64 -2.66 0.53
C LEU A 91 6.72 -2.11 1.48
N LEU A 92 7.05 -2.85 2.53
CA LEU A 92 8.11 -2.49 3.47
C LEU A 92 9.47 -2.44 2.77
N ASP A 93 9.76 -3.43 1.93
CA ASP A 93 11.00 -3.51 1.16
C ASP A 93 11.09 -2.29 0.23
N ALA A 94 10.07 -2.02 -0.59
CA ALA A 94 10.06 -0.87 -1.51
C ALA A 94 10.32 0.47 -0.81
N VAL A 95 9.75 0.69 0.39
CA VAL A 95 9.95 1.92 1.16
C VAL A 95 11.33 1.97 1.84
N THR A 96 11.88 0.82 2.26
CA THR A 96 13.17 0.77 2.98
C THR A 96 14.39 0.76 2.07
N THR A 97 14.22 0.34 0.82
CA THR A 97 15.24 0.37 -0.25
C THR A 97 15.26 1.69 -1.03
N ASN A 98 14.41 2.67 -0.66
CA ASN A 98 14.22 3.91 -1.42
C ASN A 98 13.92 3.62 -2.91
N SER A 99 13.06 2.63 -3.18
CA SER A 99 12.60 2.38 -4.55
C SER A 99 11.86 3.59 -5.12
N CYS A 100 11.75 3.67 -6.44
CA CYS A 100 11.02 4.77 -7.06
C CYS A 100 9.53 4.74 -6.67
N ASP A 101 8.88 5.90 -6.71
CA ASP A 101 7.50 6.03 -6.25
C ASP A 101 6.51 5.11 -7.00
N THR A 102 6.80 4.77 -8.25
CA THR A 102 6.02 3.81 -9.03
C THR A 102 6.07 2.40 -8.45
N ASP A 103 7.23 1.96 -7.95
CA ASP A 103 7.39 0.65 -7.33
C ASP A 103 6.67 0.59 -5.98
N VAL A 104 6.71 1.70 -5.22
CA VAL A 104 5.96 1.83 -3.97
C VAL A 104 4.46 1.73 -4.23
N TRP A 105 3.95 2.44 -5.24
CA TRP A 105 2.53 2.36 -5.61
C TRP A 105 2.13 0.98 -6.13
N ALA A 106 2.98 0.32 -6.93
CA ALA A 106 2.73 -1.06 -7.36
C ALA A 106 2.61 -2.02 -6.17
N ALA A 107 3.52 -1.91 -5.18
CA ALA A 107 3.47 -2.72 -3.97
C ALA A 107 2.21 -2.48 -3.12
N VAL A 108 1.69 -1.24 -3.08
CA VAL A 108 0.41 -0.92 -2.44
C VAL A 108 -0.75 -1.62 -3.14
N VAL A 109 -0.78 -1.60 -4.48
CA VAL A 109 -1.82 -2.25 -5.27
C VAL A 109 -1.80 -3.76 -5.05
N ASP A 110 -0.62 -4.38 -5.13
CA ASP A 110 -0.47 -5.82 -4.91
C ASP A 110 -0.84 -6.23 -3.48
N LEU A 111 -0.52 -5.41 -2.48
CA LEU A 111 -0.96 -5.62 -1.10
C LEU A 111 -2.50 -5.59 -0.98
N ILE A 112 -3.14 -4.58 -1.58
CA ILE A 112 -4.61 -4.45 -1.58
C ILE A 112 -5.26 -5.68 -2.22
N ASP A 113 -4.72 -6.15 -3.35
CA ASP A 113 -5.24 -7.34 -4.04
C ASP A 113 -5.02 -8.62 -3.24
N ALA A 114 -3.88 -8.75 -2.55
CA ALA A 114 -3.58 -9.91 -1.70
C ALA A 114 -4.51 -10.02 -0.47
N VAL A 115 -4.86 -8.89 0.16
CA VAL A 115 -5.66 -8.85 1.41
C VAL A 115 -7.15 -8.60 1.18
N ASN A 116 -7.54 -8.29 -0.07
CA ASN A 116 -8.92 -8.09 -0.48
C ASN A 116 -9.08 -8.51 -1.96
N PRO A 117 -8.93 -9.81 -2.26
CA PRO A 117 -8.99 -10.28 -3.63
C PRO A 117 -10.36 -9.95 -4.22
N SER A 118 -10.37 -9.18 -5.32
CA SER A 118 -11.62 -8.83 -6.02
C SER A 118 -12.26 -10.06 -6.67
N THR A 119 -11.50 -11.15 -6.80
CA THR A 119 -11.95 -12.46 -7.26
C THR A 119 -12.07 -13.41 -6.06
N PRO A 120 -13.25 -14.01 -5.80
CA PRO A 120 -13.34 -15.10 -4.84
C PRO A 120 -12.33 -16.20 -5.21
N PRO A 121 -11.67 -16.87 -4.24
CA PRO A 121 -10.89 -18.05 -4.57
C PRO A 121 -11.77 -19.03 -5.35
N PRO A 122 -11.25 -19.69 -6.41
CA PRO A 122 -12.03 -20.62 -7.18
C PRO A 122 -12.67 -21.63 -6.22
N ARG A 123 -14.01 -21.74 -6.26
CA ARG A 123 -14.72 -22.73 -5.46
C ARG A 123 -14.12 -24.08 -5.80
N ARG A 124 -13.50 -24.75 -4.82
CA ARG A 124 -13.14 -26.16 -4.98
C ARG A 124 -14.44 -26.92 -5.24
N ILE A 125 -14.63 -27.36 -6.47
CA ILE A 125 -15.64 -28.35 -6.81
C ILE A 125 -15.09 -29.65 -6.21
N ASN A 126 -15.62 -30.07 -5.07
CA ASN A 126 -15.42 -31.44 -4.62
C ASN A 126 -16.20 -32.32 -5.61
N ILE A 127 -15.45 -33.11 -6.39
CA ILE A 127 -15.97 -34.19 -7.24
C ILE A 127 -15.94 -35.47 -6.41
#